data_AF-A0A7Y8LU20-F1
#
_entry.id   AF-A0A7Y8LU20-F1
#
_cell.length_a   1.000
_cell.length_b   1.000
_cell.length_c   1.000
_cell.angle_alpha   90.00
_cell.angle_beta   90.00
_cell.angle_gamma   90.00
#
_symmetry.space_group_name_H-M   'P 1'
#
loop_
_entity.id
_entity.type
_entity.pdbx_description
1 polymer ?
#
loop_
_entity_poly.entity_id
_entity_poly.type
_entity_poly.pdbx_seq_one_letter_code
_entity_poly.pdbx_strand_id
1 'polypeptide(L)'
;MVTELEKTSNAAGRAAGQALPRAVRCPAAVAGLLIALVSAPPLAGLPPPATHRRAAEALLSGQPLGVPQTTLLPITPAQILALSPEMRAFLATHVDPRGSGKLKLHNLVAALFASGTFGLDYDDTTRSAAETFQLRRGNCLSFAGMFLAMARAVGLDARFQEVEVPPDWTLANDTFVLNRHVDVVVDLGLEGTRVVDFNTADFRSSYPMRRISDARAMAHFGNNLGVERLQAGDMAGAWAYFRAALLENDWTFAPAWTNLGTVYQRIGDLKRAELAYLQALEVARGDPVAMSNLASLYERTGDHQRAAALRAKVAAHRLRNPYYRYHLARQALAAGKLDEAIAHLKFATRIRPSEDRFCFLLGVAYQRRGNEREARRWFAQAQRVAAAYPALEVPYPGTLEPVREHPQQQDEGDEPPPSSP
;
A
#
# COMPACT_ATOMS: atom_id res chain seq x y z
N MET A 1 1.96 -24.02 -40.40
CA MET A 1 3.05 -24.88 -39.87
C MET A 1 3.05 -24.70 -38.37
N VAL A 2 2.21 -25.42 -37.62
CA VAL A 2 2.50 -26.75 -37.01
C VAL A 2 3.86 -26.68 -36.30
N THR A 3 3.93 -26.64 -34.97
CA THR A 3 3.81 -27.85 -34.14
C THR A 3 3.36 -27.59 -32.69
N GLU A 4 2.35 -28.36 -32.28
CA GLU A 4 2.09 -28.83 -30.92
C GLU A 4 3.24 -29.72 -30.40
N LEU A 5 3.38 -29.79 -29.08
CA LEU A 5 4.01 -30.95 -28.42
C LEU A 5 3.22 -31.30 -27.16
N GLU A 6 2.28 -32.23 -27.34
CA GLU A 6 1.74 -33.08 -26.29
C GLU A 6 2.85 -34.01 -25.73
N LYS A 7 2.79 -34.30 -24.43
CA LYS A 7 3.34 -35.55 -23.89
C LYS A 7 2.34 -36.16 -22.91
N THR A 8 1.68 -37.20 -23.38
CA THR A 8 0.89 -38.17 -22.62
C THR A 8 1.74 -39.38 -22.19
N SER A 9 1.42 -39.88 -21.00
CA SER A 9 1.11 -41.30 -20.70
C SER A 9 2.21 -42.35 -20.39
N ASN A 10 1.96 -42.98 -19.22
CA ASN A 10 2.08 -44.40 -18.80
C ASN A 10 3.42 -45.06 -18.43
N ALA A 11 3.55 -45.26 -17.11
CA ALA A 11 3.49 -46.53 -16.36
C ALA A 11 3.94 -47.85 -17.04
N ALA A 12 4.92 -48.53 -16.40
CA ALA A 12 4.81 -49.89 -15.85
C ALA A 12 6.14 -50.33 -15.19
N GLY A 13 6.09 -51.02 -14.04
CA GLY A 13 7.27 -51.73 -13.50
C GLY A 13 7.25 -52.09 -12.01
N ARG A 14 6.63 -53.23 -11.68
CA ARG A 14 6.73 -54.07 -10.45
C ARG A 14 8.20 -54.32 -9.99
N ALA A 15 8.60 -54.76 -8.79
CA ALA A 15 7.98 -55.26 -7.53
C ALA A 15 9.10 -55.49 -6.47
N ALA A 16 8.67 -55.93 -5.26
CA ALA A 16 9.40 -56.58 -4.15
C ALA A 16 10.05 -55.65 -3.10
N GLY A 17 9.92 -55.82 -1.78
CA GLY A 17 9.22 -56.82 -0.96
C GLY A 17 9.73 -56.75 0.48
N GLN A 18 8.84 -56.96 1.47
CA GLN A 18 9.09 -57.47 2.85
C GLN A 18 9.85 -56.52 3.82
N ALA A 19 9.60 -56.42 5.13
CA ALA A 19 8.78 -57.14 6.11
C ALA A 19 8.48 -56.23 7.32
N LEU A 20 7.35 -56.47 8.00
CA LEU A 20 7.00 -55.96 9.33
C LEU A 20 7.26 -57.06 10.37
N PRO A 21 7.73 -56.75 11.61
CA PRO A 21 7.53 -57.62 12.74
C PRO A 21 6.36 -57.15 13.63
N ARG A 22 5.61 -58.15 14.11
CA ARG A 22 4.55 -58.08 15.12
C ARG A 22 5.15 -57.82 16.51
N ALA A 23 4.42 -57.08 17.35
CA ALA A 23 4.52 -57.17 18.81
C ALA A 23 3.10 -57.05 19.41
N VAL A 24 2.56 -58.18 19.91
CA VAL A 24 2.26 -58.50 21.32
C VAL A 24 1.22 -57.57 22.00
N ARG A 25 0.07 -58.16 22.35
CA ARG A 25 -0.96 -57.62 23.24
C ARG A 25 -0.71 -58.10 24.68
N CYS A 26 -0.94 -57.23 25.67
CA CYS A 26 -1.68 -57.49 26.93
C CYS A 26 -1.71 -56.22 27.84
N PRO A 27 -2.59 -56.11 28.85
CA PRO A 27 -3.56 -55.00 28.93
C PRO A 27 -3.53 -54.14 30.21
N ALA A 28 -4.45 -53.16 30.22
CA ALA A 28 -5.08 -52.46 31.36
C ALA A 28 -4.29 -51.34 32.08
N ALA A 29 -4.78 -50.10 31.94
CA ALA A 29 -5.38 -49.35 33.03
C ALA A 29 -5.87 -47.96 32.56
N VAL A 30 -7.04 -47.60 33.05
CA VAL A 30 -7.84 -46.41 32.77
C VAL A 30 -7.26 -45.19 33.49
N ALA A 31 -7.07 -44.08 32.77
CA ALA A 31 -7.10 -42.72 33.33
C ALA A 31 -7.52 -41.73 32.23
N GLY A 32 -8.84 -41.54 32.09
CA GLY A 32 -9.41 -40.54 31.19
C GLY A 32 -9.19 -39.14 31.75
N LEU A 33 -8.31 -38.36 31.14
CA LEU A 33 -8.22 -36.92 31.34
C LEU A 33 -9.05 -36.23 30.25
N LEU A 34 -10.27 -35.82 30.60
CA LEU A 34 -11.11 -34.95 29.77
C LEU A 34 -10.43 -33.57 29.66
N ILE A 35 -9.71 -33.34 28.57
CA ILE A 35 -9.34 -31.98 28.17
C ILE A 35 -10.59 -31.33 27.58
N ALA A 36 -11.25 -30.51 28.38
CA ALA A 36 -12.27 -29.59 27.88
C ALA A 36 -11.60 -28.60 26.92
N LEU A 37 -11.75 -28.84 25.62
CA LEU A 37 -11.49 -27.87 24.57
C LEU A 37 -12.48 -26.71 24.73
N VAL A 38 -12.08 -25.69 25.49
CA VAL A 38 -12.71 -24.38 25.43
C VAL A 38 -12.35 -23.81 24.07
N SER A 39 -13.26 -23.93 23.12
CA SER A 39 -13.24 -23.26 21.84
C SER A 39 -13.36 -21.76 22.09
N ALA A 40 -12.22 -21.06 22.13
CA ALA A 40 -12.22 -19.61 22.05
C ALA A 40 -12.77 -19.22 20.67
N PRO A 41 -13.82 -18.39 20.59
CA PRO A 41 -14.30 -17.90 19.31
C PRO A 41 -13.25 -17.00 18.67
N PRO A 42 -13.26 -16.83 17.34
CA PRO A 42 -12.35 -15.91 16.67
C PRO A 42 -12.60 -14.50 17.24
N LEU A 43 -11.52 -13.86 17.69
CA LEU A 43 -11.50 -12.44 18.07
C LEU A 43 -11.81 -11.59 16.83
N ALA A 44 -13.09 -11.47 16.51
CA ALA A 44 -13.61 -10.31 15.82
C ALA A 44 -13.28 -9.08 16.67
N GLY A 45 -12.78 -8.01 16.04
CA GLY A 45 -12.37 -6.79 16.71
C GLY A 45 -13.44 -6.28 17.66
N LEU A 46 -13.21 -6.42 18.96
CA LEU A 46 -14.04 -5.81 19.98
C LEU A 46 -13.97 -4.28 19.78
N PRO A 47 -15.11 -3.58 19.74
CA PRO A 47 -15.10 -2.13 19.73
C PRO A 47 -14.36 -1.63 20.99
N PRO A 48 -13.61 -0.53 20.89
CA PRO A 48 -12.81 -0.02 22.01
C PRO A 48 -13.69 0.32 23.22
N PRO A 49 -13.12 0.35 24.44
CA PRO A 49 -13.85 0.74 25.65
C PRO A 49 -14.54 2.10 25.45
N ALA A 50 -15.78 2.24 25.93
CA ALA A 50 -16.65 3.39 25.67
C ALA A 50 -16.05 4.77 26.02
N THR A 51 -15.02 4.80 26.88
CA THR A 51 -14.27 6.01 27.27
C THR A 51 -13.37 6.55 26.14
N HIS A 52 -12.70 5.68 25.39
CA HIS A 52 -11.84 6.09 24.26
C HIS A 52 -12.65 6.63 23.09
N ARG A 53 -13.80 5.99 22.81
CA ARG A 53 -14.71 6.45 21.76
C ARG A 53 -15.26 7.85 22.02
N ARG A 54 -15.66 8.17 23.25
CA ARG A 54 -16.14 9.53 23.61
C ARG A 54 -15.06 10.60 23.48
N ALA A 55 -13.82 10.27 23.86
CA ALA A 55 -12.69 11.18 23.71
C ALA A 55 -12.37 11.43 22.22
N ALA A 56 -12.42 10.37 21.40
CA ALA A 56 -12.25 10.47 19.95
C ALA A 56 -13.40 11.24 19.27
N GLU A 57 -14.64 11.08 19.73
CA GLU A 57 -15.79 11.87 19.25
C GLU A 57 -15.61 13.37 19.53
N ALA A 58 -14.97 13.74 20.65
CA ALA A 58 -14.64 15.14 20.93
C ALA A 58 -13.65 15.74 19.91
N LEU A 59 -12.74 14.94 19.34
CA LEU A 59 -11.86 15.35 18.24
C LEU A 59 -12.62 15.63 16.94
N LEU A 60 -13.83 15.11 16.82
CA LEU A 60 -14.67 15.20 15.64
C LEU A 60 -15.84 16.18 15.84
N SER A 61 -15.76 16.99 16.89
CA SER A 61 -16.77 17.99 17.23
C SER A 61 -16.66 19.31 16.47
N GLY A 62 -15.52 19.62 15.85
CA GLY A 62 -15.29 20.84 15.05
C GLY A 62 -15.13 22.13 15.86
N GLN A 63 -15.46 22.09 17.15
CA GLN A 63 -15.42 23.22 18.09
C GLN A 63 -14.07 23.98 18.08
N PRO A 64 -12.89 23.32 18.12
CA PRO A 64 -11.61 24.03 18.16
C PRO A 64 -11.28 24.80 16.88
N LEU A 65 -11.96 24.47 15.77
CA LEU A 65 -11.74 25.09 14.46
C LEU A 65 -12.88 26.02 14.05
N GLY A 66 -13.88 26.21 14.93
CA GLY A 66 -15.07 27.01 14.61
C GLY A 66 -15.94 26.40 13.49
N VAL A 67 -15.77 25.11 13.17
CA VAL A 67 -16.47 24.46 12.07
C VAL A 67 -17.76 23.79 12.57
N PRO A 68 -18.93 24.05 11.95
CA PRO A 68 -20.15 23.36 12.30
C PRO A 68 -20.06 21.86 12.00
N GLN A 69 -20.54 21.02 12.94
CA GLN A 69 -20.58 19.56 12.78
C GLN A 69 -21.43 19.09 11.59
N THR A 70 -22.34 19.93 11.11
CA THR A 70 -23.27 19.65 10.02
C THR A 70 -22.70 19.89 8.63
N THR A 71 -21.41 20.20 8.51
CA THR A 71 -20.75 20.36 7.20
C THR A 71 -20.67 18.98 6.52
N LEU A 72 -21.65 18.69 5.65
CA LEU A 72 -21.68 17.48 4.83
C LEU A 72 -20.72 17.67 3.66
N LEU A 73 -19.76 16.75 3.52
CA LEU A 73 -18.85 16.74 2.39
C LEU A 73 -19.23 15.64 1.41
N PRO A 74 -19.04 15.86 0.10
CA PRO A 74 -19.53 14.95 -0.92
C PRO A 74 -18.59 13.75 -1.15
N ILE A 75 -18.27 12.99 -0.09
CA ILE A 75 -17.36 11.84 -0.17
C ILE A 75 -18.09 10.48 -0.09
N THR A 76 -19.35 10.44 -0.52
CA THR A 76 -20.11 9.17 -0.58
C THR A 76 -19.82 8.41 -1.88
N PRO A 77 -19.99 7.07 -1.92
CA PRO A 77 -19.85 6.31 -3.16
C PRO A 77 -20.77 6.82 -4.27
N ALA A 78 -21.98 7.26 -3.92
CA ALA A 78 -22.96 7.79 -4.88
C ALA A 78 -22.51 9.11 -5.55
N GLN A 79 -21.63 9.88 -4.91
CA GLN A 79 -21.08 11.12 -5.46
C GLN A 79 -19.75 10.88 -6.16
N ILE A 80 -18.82 10.21 -5.49
CA ILE A 80 -17.46 9.98 -6.00
C ILE A 80 -17.47 9.01 -7.19
N LEU A 81 -18.32 7.99 -7.20
CA LEU A 81 -18.37 6.96 -8.24
C LEU A 81 -19.54 7.18 -9.22
N ALA A 82 -20.16 8.36 -9.21
CA ALA A 82 -21.24 8.67 -10.14
C ALA A 82 -20.73 8.64 -11.58
N LEU A 83 -21.46 7.95 -12.46
CA LEU A 83 -21.23 8.02 -13.90
C LEU A 83 -21.86 9.29 -14.46
N SER A 84 -21.15 10.00 -15.32
CA SER A 84 -21.71 11.07 -16.14
C SER A 84 -22.49 10.51 -17.35
N PRO A 85 -23.33 11.32 -18.03
CA PRO A 85 -23.94 10.95 -19.31
C PRO A 85 -22.90 10.53 -20.37
N GLU A 86 -21.78 11.23 -20.44
CA GLU A 86 -20.69 10.97 -21.39
C GLU A 86 -20.01 9.62 -21.12
N MET A 87 -19.80 9.28 -19.85
CA MET A 87 -19.28 7.96 -19.46
C MET A 87 -20.23 6.85 -19.89
N ARG A 88 -21.54 7.03 -19.71
CA ARG A 88 -22.55 6.05 -20.14
C ARG A 88 -22.56 5.88 -21.66
N ALA A 89 -22.50 6.98 -22.40
CA ALA A 89 -22.41 6.94 -23.87
C ALA A 89 -21.12 6.23 -24.32
N PHE A 90 -19.99 6.55 -23.70
CA PHE A 90 -18.71 5.90 -23.98
C PHE A 90 -18.79 4.38 -23.78
N LEU A 91 -19.36 3.92 -22.66
CA LEU A 91 -19.53 2.50 -22.40
C LEU A 91 -20.44 1.81 -23.42
N ALA A 92 -21.54 2.46 -23.82
CA ALA A 92 -22.46 1.93 -24.82
C ALA A 92 -21.81 1.75 -26.20
N THR A 93 -20.82 2.59 -26.54
CA THR A 93 -20.07 2.49 -27.80
C THR A 93 -18.97 1.43 -27.76
N HIS A 94 -18.28 1.27 -26.62
CA HIS A 94 -17.03 0.50 -26.58
C HIS A 94 -17.14 -0.87 -25.90
N VAL A 95 -18.17 -1.11 -25.09
CA VAL A 95 -18.30 -2.36 -24.32
C VAL A 95 -19.60 -3.06 -24.67
N ASP A 96 -19.52 -4.25 -25.27
CA ASP A 96 -20.68 -5.08 -25.53
C ASP A 96 -21.27 -5.61 -24.19
N PRO A 97 -22.50 -5.22 -23.81
CA PRO A 97 -23.11 -5.67 -22.57
C PRO A 97 -23.41 -7.18 -22.55
N ARG A 98 -23.45 -7.85 -23.71
CA ARG A 98 -23.67 -9.29 -23.85
C ARG A 98 -22.38 -10.11 -23.82
N GLY A 99 -21.22 -9.45 -23.89
CA GLY A 99 -19.92 -10.10 -23.86
C GLY A 99 -19.63 -10.81 -22.53
N SER A 100 -18.68 -11.75 -22.55
CA SER A 100 -18.17 -12.38 -21.32
C SER A 100 -17.48 -11.33 -20.43
N GLY A 101 -17.32 -11.62 -19.13
CA GLY A 101 -16.63 -10.72 -18.20
C GLY A 101 -15.21 -10.36 -18.68
N LYS A 102 -14.47 -11.35 -19.19
CA LYS A 102 -13.13 -11.12 -19.77
C LYS A 102 -13.16 -10.23 -21.01
N LEU A 103 -14.13 -10.42 -21.92
CA LEU A 103 -14.26 -9.57 -23.09
C LEU A 103 -14.65 -8.14 -22.71
N LYS A 104 -15.58 -7.97 -21.78
CA LYS A 104 -15.97 -6.65 -21.24
C LYS A 104 -14.78 -5.92 -20.62
N LEU A 105 -14.01 -6.63 -19.78
CA LEU A 105 -12.81 -6.08 -19.16
C LEU A 105 -11.77 -5.68 -20.22
N HIS A 106 -11.49 -6.57 -21.17
CA HIS A 106 -10.56 -6.30 -22.26
C HIS A 106 -10.97 -5.07 -23.07
N ASN A 107 -12.24 -4.99 -23.50
CA ASN A 107 -12.74 -3.86 -24.28
C ASN A 107 -12.71 -2.55 -23.48
N LEU A 108 -13.06 -2.59 -22.20
CA LEU A 108 -13.02 -1.41 -21.33
C LEU A 108 -11.59 -0.88 -21.16
N VAL A 109 -10.64 -1.77 -20.87
CA VAL A 109 -9.21 -1.43 -20.76
C VAL A 109 -8.70 -0.92 -22.11
N ALA A 110 -8.98 -1.62 -23.22
CA ALA A 110 -8.57 -1.18 -24.54
C ALA A 110 -9.14 0.21 -24.89
N ALA A 111 -10.41 0.48 -24.61
CA ALA A 111 -11.02 1.76 -24.94
C ALA A 111 -10.45 2.93 -24.11
N LEU A 112 -10.09 2.68 -22.84
CA LEU A 112 -9.52 3.71 -21.96
C LEU A 112 -8.02 3.93 -22.19
N PHE A 113 -7.27 2.92 -22.64
CA PHE A 113 -5.80 2.95 -22.65
C PHE A 113 -5.15 2.64 -23.99
N ALA A 114 -5.88 2.23 -25.04
CA ALA A 114 -5.29 2.04 -26.36
C ALA A 114 -4.79 3.38 -26.91
N SER A 115 -3.56 3.35 -27.43
CA SER A 115 -2.76 4.50 -27.84
C SER A 115 -3.56 5.53 -28.65
N GLY A 116 -3.83 6.69 -28.05
CA GLY A 116 -4.28 7.90 -28.75
C GLY A 116 -5.77 8.26 -28.72
N THR A 117 -6.66 7.46 -28.08
CA THR A 117 -8.11 7.77 -28.09
C THR A 117 -8.63 8.47 -26.83
N PHE A 118 -8.20 8.06 -25.63
CA PHE A 118 -8.60 8.70 -24.38
C PHE A 118 -7.51 9.64 -23.84
N GLY A 119 -6.29 9.16 -23.57
CA GLY A 119 -5.15 9.98 -23.12
C GLY A 119 -5.35 10.49 -21.68
N LEU A 120 -4.70 9.85 -20.71
CA LEU A 120 -4.83 10.17 -19.29
C LEU A 120 -3.56 10.84 -18.76
N ASP A 121 -3.65 12.04 -18.20
CA ASP A 121 -2.50 12.70 -17.56
C ASP A 121 -2.54 12.57 -16.04
N TYR A 122 -1.39 12.24 -15.45
CA TYR A 122 -1.25 12.15 -14.01
C TYR A 122 -1.10 13.54 -13.37
N ASP A 123 -1.81 13.79 -12.27
CA ASP A 123 -1.54 14.89 -11.34
C ASP A 123 -1.87 14.46 -9.90
N ASP A 124 -1.54 15.30 -8.92
CA ASP A 124 -1.74 14.97 -7.50
C ASP A 124 -3.16 15.25 -6.98
N THR A 125 -4.08 15.71 -7.84
CA THR A 125 -5.42 16.13 -7.42
C THR A 125 -6.39 14.96 -7.40
N THR A 126 -7.12 14.82 -6.29
CA THR A 126 -8.16 13.80 -6.12
C THR A 126 -9.50 14.28 -6.68
N ARG A 127 -10.10 13.49 -7.57
CA ARG A 127 -11.33 13.84 -8.28
C ARG A 127 -12.37 12.72 -8.25
N SER A 128 -13.63 13.07 -8.50
CA SER A 128 -14.68 12.07 -8.75
C SER A 128 -14.46 11.33 -10.07
N ALA A 129 -15.15 10.21 -10.25
CA ALA A 129 -15.14 9.42 -11.47
C ALA A 129 -15.51 10.27 -12.72
N ALA A 130 -16.55 11.08 -12.62
CA ALA A 130 -17.03 11.94 -13.70
C ALA A 130 -16.00 13.03 -14.07
N GLU A 131 -15.44 13.72 -13.08
CA GLU A 131 -14.43 14.76 -13.31
C GLU A 131 -13.15 14.17 -13.90
N THR A 132 -12.70 13.02 -13.38
CA THR A 132 -11.52 12.30 -13.89
C THR A 132 -11.72 11.92 -15.35
N PHE A 133 -12.91 11.42 -15.71
CA PHE A 133 -13.23 11.07 -17.10
C PHE A 133 -13.28 12.29 -18.02
N GLN A 134 -13.93 13.38 -17.57
CA GLN A 134 -14.08 14.59 -18.37
C GLN A 134 -12.75 15.30 -18.63
N LEU A 135 -11.96 15.49 -17.56
CA LEU A 135 -10.67 16.17 -17.62
C LEU A 135 -9.57 15.26 -18.16
N ARG A 136 -9.79 13.94 -18.10
CA ARG A 136 -8.81 12.90 -18.42
C ARG A 136 -7.54 13.01 -17.57
N ARG A 137 -7.71 13.46 -16.32
CA ARG A 137 -6.61 13.74 -15.40
C ARG A 137 -6.95 13.40 -13.97
N GLY A 138 -5.95 12.92 -13.22
CA GLY A 138 -6.09 12.60 -11.80
C GLY A 138 -4.91 11.84 -11.24
N ASN A 139 -4.99 11.58 -9.94
CA ASN A 139 -4.10 10.65 -9.27
C ASN A 139 -4.60 9.20 -9.38
N CYS A 140 -3.81 8.27 -8.85
CA CYS A 140 -4.11 6.84 -8.83
C CYS A 140 -5.53 6.51 -8.34
N LEU A 141 -5.93 7.12 -7.22
CA LEU A 141 -7.22 6.87 -6.58
C LEU A 141 -8.39 7.36 -7.44
N SER A 142 -8.22 8.49 -8.11
CA SER A 142 -9.21 9.07 -9.02
C SER A 142 -9.45 8.16 -10.23
N PHE A 143 -8.37 7.66 -10.84
CA PHE A 143 -8.48 6.71 -11.95
C PHE A 143 -9.07 5.36 -11.53
N ALA A 144 -8.66 4.83 -10.36
CA ALA A 144 -9.25 3.62 -9.79
C ALA A 144 -10.76 3.79 -9.56
N GLY A 145 -11.20 4.93 -9.01
CA GLY A 145 -12.61 5.23 -8.82
C GLY A 145 -13.39 5.34 -10.14
N MET A 146 -12.83 6.03 -11.13
CA MET A 146 -13.41 6.13 -12.47
C MET A 146 -13.59 4.76 -13.12
N PHE A 147 -12.53 3.95 -13.15
CA PHE A 147 -12.57 2.63 -13.76
C PHE A 147 -13.51 1.68 -13.01
N LEU A 148 -13.50 1.70 -11.68
CA LEU A 148 -14.42 0.90 -10.88
C LEU A 148 -15.88 1.22 -11.20
N ALA A 149 -16.23 2.51 -11.27
CA ALA A 149 -17.57 2.96 -11.61
C ALA A 149 -18.00 2.42 -12.99
N MET A 150 -17.12 2.54 -13.98
CA MET A 150 -17.35 2.07 -15.35
C MET A 150 -17.45 0.54 -15.44
N ALA A 151 -16.57 -0.19 -14.75
CA ALA A 151 -16.56 -1.65 -14.72
C ALA A 151 -17.85 -2.21 -14.11
N ARG A 152 -18.30 -1.64 -12.98
CA ARG A 152 -19.57 -2.02 -12.34
C ARG A 152 -20.77 -1.71 -13.23
N ALA A 153 -20.73 -0.59 -13.97
CA ALA A 153 -21.81 -0.21 -14.90
C ALA A 153 -22.05 -1.24 -16.01
N VAL A 154 -21.00 -1.92 -16.46
CA VAL A 154 -21.09 -2.98 -17.50
C VAL A 154 -21.27 -4.38 -16.90
N GLY A 155 -21.46 -4.47 -15.58
CA GLY A 155 -21.78 -5.71 -14.86
C GLY A 155 -20.58 -6.55 -14.45
N LEU A 156 -19.38 -5.96 -14.33
CA LEU A 156 -18.20 -6.65 -13.78
C LEU A 156 -18.24 -6.64 -12.24
N ASP A 157 -17.85 -7.74 -11.58
CA ASP A 157 -17.58 -7.77 -10.13
C ASP A 157 -16.23 -7.12 -9.86
N ALA A 158 -16.24 -5.79 -9.85
CA ALA A 158 -15.08 -4.96 -9.59
C ALA A 158 -15.09 -4.42 -8.15
N ARG A 159 -13.93 -4.47 -7.49
CA ARG A 159 -13.74 -4.02 -6.10
C ARG A 159 -12.42 -3.27 -5.97
N PHE A 160 -12.39 -2.30 -5.07
CA PHE A 160 -11.13 -1.67 -4.69
C PHE A 160 -10.21 -2.65 -3.96
N GLN A 161 -8.91 -2.45 -4.14
CA GLN A 161 -7.89 -3.17 -3.40
C GLN A 161 -6.80 -2.19 -2.94
N GLU A 162 -6.39 -2.31 -1.68
CA GLU A 162 -5.24 -1.60 -1.13
C GLU A 162 -3.98 -2.39 -1.46
N VAL A 163 -3.00 -1.69 -2.01
CA VAL A 163 -1.64 -2.18 -2.22
C VAL A 163 -0.73 -1.49 -1.23
N GLU A 164 -0.12 -2.28 -0.35
CA GLU A 164 0.88 -1.78 0.58
C GLU A 164 2.22 -1.66 -0.15
N VAL A 165 2.46 -0.49 -0.75
CA VAL A 165 3.74 -0.20 -1.39
C VAL A 165 4.77 0.01 -0.28
N PRO A 166 5.90 -0.72 -0.30
CA PRO A 166 6.96 -0.48 0.65
C PRO A 166 7.45 0.97 0.57
N PRO A 167 7.60 1.68 1.69
CA PRO A 167 8.05 3.06 1.68
C PRO A 167 9.44 3.18 1.02
N ASP A 168 9.62 4.24 0.23
CA ASP A 168 10.94 4.59 -0.27
C ASP A 168 11.70 5.38 0.82
N TRP A 169 12.91 4.92 1.12
CA TRP A 169 13.75 5.44 2.20
C TRP A 169 14.85 6.37 1.66
N THR A 170 14.78 6.75 0.38
CA THR A 170 15.71 7.67 -0.29
C THR A 170 15.60 9.13 0.18
N LEU A 171 14.51 9.53 0.83
CA LEU A 171 14.44 10.82 1.51
C LEU A 171 15.22 10.79 2.82
N ALA A 172 16.40 11.43 2.80
CA ALA A 172 17.08 11.87 4.01
C ALA A 172 16.11 12.74 4.85
N ASN A 173 16.06 12.50 6.16
CA ASN A 173 15.24 13.15 7.19
C ASN A 173 13.99 12.39 7.61
N ASP A 174 14.12 11.16 8.11
CA ASP A 174 13.21 10.52 9.09
C ASP A 174 11.68 10.58 8.84
N THR A 175 11.27 11.01 7.66
CA THR A 175 9.92 11.39 7.28
C THR A 175 9.30 10.18 6.64
N PHE A 176 8.30 9.63 7.31
CA PHE A 176 7.54 8.52 6.77
C PHE A 176 6.57 9.04 5.73
N VAL A 177 6.88 8.83 4.45
CA VAL A 177 5.88 8.91 3.40
C VAL A 177 5.37 7.49 3.16
N LEU A 178 4.26 7.15 3.81
CA LEU A 178 3.59 5.87 3.54
C LEU A 178 2.71 6.04 2.30
N ASN A 179 3.22 5.64 1.15
CA ASN A 179 2.43 5.56 -0.08
C ASN A 179 1.57 4.29 -0.03
N ARG A 180 0.30 4.44 0.33
CA ARG A 180 -0.71 3.40 0.06
C ARG A 180 -1.31 3.69 -1.32
N HIS A 181 -1.27 2.70 -2.20
CA HIS A 181 -1.92 2.78 -3.50
C HIS A 181 -3.27 2.04 -3.42
N VAL A 182 -4.26 2.53 -4.16
CA VAL A 182 -5.56 1.88 -4.29
C VAL A 182 -5.77 1.57 -5.76
N ASP A 183 -5.92 0.29 -6.08
CA ASP A 183 -6.17 -0.22 -7.43
C ASP A 183 -7.57 -0.88 -7.50
N VAL A 184 -7.87 -1.49 -8.65
CA VAL A 184 -9.11 -2.23 -8.87
C VAL A 184 -8.83 -3.68 -9.19
N VAL A 185 -9.50 -4.59 -8.48
CA VAL A 185 -9.54 -6.00 -8.82
C VAL A 185 -10.91 -6.37 -9.39
N VAL A 186 -10.89 -7.12 -10.50
CA VAL A 186 -12.08 -7.65 -11.17
C VAL A 186 -12.07 -9.17 -11.03
N ASP A 187 -13.16 -9.71 -10.49
CA ASP A 187 -13.39 -11.15 -10.39
C ASP A 187 -14.13 -11.66 -11.64
N LEU A 188 -13.52 -12.60 -12.35
CA LEU A 188 -14.07 -13.19 -13.58
C LEU A 188 -14.54 -14.64 -13.33
N GLY A 189 -14.74 -15.04 -12.08
CA GLY A 189 -15.17 -16.38 -11.71
C GLY A 189 -14.12 -17.44 -12.08
N LEU A 190 -14.48 -18.38 -12.95
CA LEU A 190 -13.59 -19.48 -13.36
C LEU A 190 -12.35 -19.01 -14.13
N GLU A 191 -12.38 -17.80 -14.72
CA GLU A 191 -11.23 -17.21 -15.40
C GLU A 191 -10.24 -16.50 -14.44
N GLY A 192 -10.55 -16.50 -13.14
CA GLY A 192 -9.73 -15.94 -12.08
C GLY A 192 -9.90 -14.43 -11.91
N THR A 193 -8.95 -13.81 -11.21
CA THR A 193 -8.96 -12.38 -10.92
C THR A 193 -8.02 -11.61 -11.85
N ARG A 194 -8.36 -10.36 -12.13
CA ARG A 194 -7.51 -9.41 -12.85
C ARG A 194 -7.37 -8.12 -12.06
N VAL A 195 -6.14 -7.64 -11.91
CA VAL A 195 -5.83 -6.36 -11.27
C VAL A 195 -5.64 -5.32 -12.37
N VAL A 196 -6.21 -4.14 -12.16
CA VAL A 196 -6.08 -2.96 -13.01
C VAL A 196 -5.43 -1.87 -12.16
N ASP A 197 -4.16 -1.64 -12.41
CA ASP A 197 -3.33 -0.64 -11.73
C ASP A 197 -2.99 0.50 -12.69
N PHE A 198 -2.98 1.72 -12.18
CA PHE A 198 -2.75 2.98 -12.91
C PHE A 198 -1.34 3.54 -12.71
N ASN A 199 -0.59 3.03 -11.73
CA ASN A 199 0.83 3.26 -11.52
C ASN A 199 1.62 1.99 -11.94
N THR A 200 1.63 1.70 -13.24
CA THR A 200 2.28 0.51 -13.80
C THR A 200 3.80 0.53 -13.68
N ALA A 201 4.42 1.71 -13.50
CA ALA A 201 5.88 1.84 -13.36
C ALA A 201 6.39 1.18 -12.07
N ASP A 202 5.62 1.26 -10.98
CA ASP A 202 6.01 0.77 -9.65
C ASP A 202 5.23 -0.46 -9.18
N PHE A 203 4.16 -0.86 -9.89
CA PHE A 203 3.36 -2.03 -9.52
C PHE A 203 4.17 -3.32 -9.57
N ARG A 204 4.01 -4.12 -8.52
CA ARG A 204 4.56 -5.47 -8.41
C ARG A 204 3.53 -6.38 -7.78
N SER A 205 3.28 -7.52 -8.41
CA SER A 205 2.37 -8.56 -7.92
C SER A 205 2.79 -9.17 -6.57
N SER A 206 4.02 -8.90 -6.12
CA SER A 206 4.56 -9.38 -4.84
C SER A 206 4.12 -8.56 -3.62
N TYR A 207 3.56 -7.36 -3.82
CA TYR A 207 3.16 -6.49 -2.72
C TYR A 207 1.96 -7.07 -1.95
N PRO A 208 1.87 -6.83 -0.63
CA PRO A 208 0.67 -7.16 0.13
C PRO A 208 -0.52 -6.42 -0.47
N MET A 209 -1.54 -7.18 -0.86
CA MET A 209 -2.75 -6.66 -1.49
C MET A 209 -3.95 -7.13 -0.67
N ARG A 210 -4.90 -6.22 -0.44
CA ARG A 210 -6.14 -6.54 0.30
C ARG A 210 -7.33 -5.88 -0.36
N ARG A 211 -8.35 -6.68 -0.71
CA ARG A 211 -9.66 -6.17 -1.13
C ARG A 211 -10.26 -5.31 -0.02
N ILE A 212 -10.77 -4.13 -0.36
CA ILE A 212 -11.39 -3.20 0.60
C ILE A 212 -12.84 -2.89 0.22
N SER A 213 -13.61 -2.42 1.21
CA SER A 213 -14.97 -1.95 0.99
C SER A 213 -14.97 -0.57 0.34
N ASP A 214 -16.11 -0.20 -0.26
CA ASP A 214 -16.31 1.15 -0.79
C ASP A 214 -16.20 2.20 0.32
N ALA A 215 -16.67 1.91 1.54
CA ALA A 215 -16.50 2.80 2.69
C ALA A 215 -15.02 3.03 3.03
N ARG A 216 -14.18 1.98 3.04
CA ARG A 216 -12.73 2.16 3.22
C ARG A 216 -12.12 2.97 2.08
N ALA A 217 -12.56 2.76 0.84
CA ALA A 217 -12.09 3.56 -0.29
C ALA A 217 -12.49 5.03 -0.17
N MET A 218 -13.72 5.33 0.24
CA MET A 218 -14.17 6.70 0.50
C MET A 218 -13.39 7.36 1.64
N ALA A 219 -12.93 6.59 2.64
CA ALA A 219 -12.01 7.10 3.65
C ALA A 219 -10.65 7.51 3.04
N HIS A 220 -10.15 6.79 2.02
CA HIS A 220 -8.98 7.25 1.25
C HIS A 220 -9.27 8.54 0.48
N PHE A 221 -10.41 8.64 -0.20
CA PHE A 221 -10.80 9.86 -0.92
C PHE A 221 -10.89 11.06 0.02
N GLY A 222 -11.61 10.93 1.14
CA GLY A 222 -11.70 11.96 2.16
C GLY A 222 -10.34 12.30 2.76
N ASN A 223 -9.46 11.32 2.98
CA ASN A 223 -8.13 11.60 3.48
C ASN A 223 -7.25 12.38 2.48
N ASN A 224 -7.26 12.02 1.19
CA ASN A 224 -6.47 12.77 0.20
C ASN A 224 -6.98 14.20 0.06
N LEU A 225 -8.30 14.39 -0.07
CA LEU A 225 -8.91 15.72 -0.12
C LEU A 225 -8.60 16.53 1.15
N GLY A 226 -8.59 15.90 2.32
CA GLY A 226 -8.19 16.54 3.57
C GLY A 226 -6.72 16.96 3.58
N VAL A 227 -5.81 16.14 3.04
CA VAL A 227 -4.39 16.48 2.89
C VAL A 227 -4.20 17.64 1.91
N GLU A 228 -4.94 17.67 0.79
CA GLU A 228 -4.91 18.77 -0.18
C GLU A 228 -5.33 20.10 0.48
N ARG A 229 -6.41 20.09 1.30
CA ARG A 229 -6.81 21.27 2.09
C ARG A 229 -5.75 21.68 3.12
N LEU A 230 -5.15 20.69 3.79
CA LEU A 230 -4.08 20.93 4.76
C LEU A 230 -2.85 21.58 4.13
N GLN A 231 -2.49 21.17 2.91
CA GLN A 231 -1.42 21.76 2.12
C GLN A 231 -1.77 23.19 1.67
N ALA A 232 -3.03 23.44 1.32
CA ALA A 232 -3.54 24.78 1.01
C ALA A 232 -3.67 25.70 2.24
N GLY A 233 -3.36 25.22 3.46
CA GLY A 233 -3.49 25.97 4.70
C GLY A 233 -4.92 26.03 5.28
N ASP A 234 -5.89 25.40 4.62
CA ASP A 234 -7.29 25.33 5.05
C ASP A 234 -7.47 24.23 6.12
N MET A 235 -7.18 24.59 7.38
CA MET A 235 -7.30 23.68 8.53
C MET A 235 -8.75 23.21 8.75
N ALA A 236 -9.72 24.09 8.50
CA ALA A 236 -11.14 23.81 8.68
C ALA A 236 -11.64 22.79 7.66
N GLY A 237 -11.32 22.99 6.37
CA GLY A 237 -11.62 22.06 5.30
C GLY A 237 -10.90 20.72 5.50
N ALA A 238 -9.61 20.75 5.86
CA ALA A 238 -8.84 19.54 6.14
C ALA A 238 -9.51 18.68 7.22
N TRP A 239 -9.84 19.31 8.35
CA TRP A 239 -10.57 18.66 9.43
C TRP A 239 -11.91 18.07 8.97
N ALA A 240 -12.70 18.81 8.20
CA ALA A 240 -14.00 18.35 7.74
C ALA A 240 -13.87 17.08 6.89
N TYR A 241 -12.89 17.04 5.97
CA TYR A 241 -12.62 15.86 5.14
C TYR A 241 -12.11 14.67 5.95
N PHE A 242 -11.20 14.87 6.92
CA PHE A 242 -10.76 13.80 7.81
C PHE A 242 -11.89 13.27 8.68
N ARG A 243 -12.77 14.16 9.19
CA ARG A 243 -13.96 13.76 9.93
C ARG A 243 -14.88 12.91 9.07
N ALA A 244 -15.18 13.34 7.84
CA ALA A 244 -16.05 12.59 6.95
C ALA A 244 -15.43 11.22 6.60
N ALA A 245 -14.11 11.14 6.39
CA ALA A 245 -13.41 9.87 6.19
C ALA A 245 -13.59 8.90 7.37
N LEU A 246 -13.71 9.42 8.60
CA LEU A 246 -13.80 8.63 9.82
C LEU A 246 -15.24 8.30 10.26
N LEU A 247 -16.12 9.30 10.28
CA LEU A 247 -17.49 9.14 10.79
C LEU A 247 -18.46 8.57 9.77
N GLU A 248 -18.35 9.02 8.52
CA GLU A 248 -19.31 8.67 7.48
C GLU A 248 -18.88 7.42 6.72
N ASN A 249 -17.61 7.02 6.88
CA ASN A 249 -16.99 5.97 6.08
C ASN A 249 -16.30 4.90 6.92
N ASP A 250 -15.08 5.14 7.41
CA ASP A 250 -14.32 4.11 8.12
C ASP A 250 -13.55 4.65 9.33
N TRP A 251 -14.14 4.47 10.51
CA TRP A 251 -13.55 4.85 11.80
C TRP A 251 -12.18 4.21 12.07
N THR A 252 -11.90 3.06 11.47
CA THR A 252 -10.64 2.34 11.65
C THR A 252 -9.53 2.84 10.73
N PHE A 253 -9.78 3.90 9.96
CA PHE A 253 -8.81 4.45 9.01
C PHE A 253 -7.74 5.30 9.73
N ALA A 254 -6.70 4.61 10.20
CA ALA A 254 -5.57 5.20 10.93
C ALA A 254 -4.96 6.46 10.27
N PRO A 255 -4.76 6.53 8.93
CA PRO A 255 -4.18 7.72 8.30
C PRO A 255 -4.97 9.01 8.56
N ALA A 256 -6.31 8.95 8.55
CA ALA A 256 -7.13 10.12 8.83
C ALA A 256 -7.01 10.57 10.29
N TRP A 257 -6.91 9.65 11.25
CA TRP A 257 -6.61 9.99 12.66
C TRP A 257 -5.24 10.66 12.81
N THR A 258 -4.22 10.12 12.13
CA THR A 258 -2.87 10.71 12.13
C THR A 258 -2.89 12.12 11.52
N ASN A 259 -3.57 12.32 10.40
CA ASN A 259 -3.65 13.63 9.76
C ASN A 259 -4.48 14.63 10.57
N LEU A 260 -5.53 14.17 11.26
CA LEU A 260 -6.29 14.98 12.22
C LEU A 260 -5.39 15.46 13.38
N GLY A 261 -4.48 14.61 13.86
CA GLY A 261 -3.46 15.00 14.84
C GLY A 261 -2.55 16.10 14.31
N THR A 262 -2.16 16.03 13.04
CA THR A 262 -1.36 17.08 12.38
C THR A 262 -2.13 18.40 12.27
N VAL A 263 -3.43 18.38 11.98
CA VAL A 263 -4.28 19.58 11.99
C VAL A 263 -4.26 20.22 13.38
N TYR A 264 -4.53 19.45 14.43
CA TYR A 264 -4.52 19.95 15.80
C TYR A 264 -3.16 20.47 16.23
N GLN A 265 -2.08 19.80 15.82
CA GLN A 265 -0.73 20.25 16.09
C GLN A 265 -0.43 21.60 15.44
N ARG A 266 -0.87 21.82 14.19
CA ARG A 266 -0.64 23.07 13.44
C ARG A 266 -1.40 24.26 14.03
N ILE A 267 -2.58 24.03 14.60
CA ILE A 267 -3.34 25.10 15.29
C ILE A 267 -2.90 25.30 16.76
N GLY A 268 -1.87 24.58 17.22
CA GLY A 268 -1.33 24.70 18.57
C GLY A 268 -2.06 23.90 19.65
N ASP A 269 -3.08 23.12 19.30
CA ASP A 269 -3.81 22.28 20.24
C ASP A 269 -3.11 20.92 20.44
N LEU A 270 -2.02 20.97 21.20
CA LEU A 270 -1.14 19.81 21.41
C LEU A 270 -1.85 18.66 22.13
N LYS A 271 -2.85 18.95 22.98
CA LYS A 271 -3.61 17.92 23.71
C LYS A 271 -4.49 17.11 22.76
N ARG A 272 -5.21 17.79 21.85
CA ARG A 272 -6.02 17.09 20.84
C ARG A 272 -5.15 16.40 19.79
N ALA A 273 -3.99 16.96 19.47
CA ALA A 273 -3.01 16.29 18.62
C ALA A 273 -2.54 14.96 19.20
N GLU A 274 -2.12 14.95 20.48
CA GLU A 274 -1.73 13.73 21.20
C GLU A 274 -2.86 12.68 21.18
N LEU A 275 -4.08 13.09 21.52
CA LEU A 275 -5.24 12.20 21.54
C LEU A 275 -5.54 11.60 20.15
N ALA A 276 -5.44 12.38 19.08
CA ALA A 276 -5.65 11.90 17.72
C ALA A 276 -4.58 10.89 17.28
N TYR A 277 -3.31 11.14 17.61
CA TYR A 277 -2.24 10.17 17.35
C TYR A 277 -2.41 8.88 18.18
N LEU A 278 -2.82 9.00 19.44
CA LEU A 278 -3.14 7.83 20.27
C LEU A 278 -4.32 7.04 19.71
N GLN A 279 -5.34 7.71 19.16
CA GLN A 279 -6.46 7.06 18.48
C GLN A 279 -6.01 6.30 17.22
N ALA A 280 -5.10 6.89 16.43
CA ALA A 280 -4.49 6.21 15.29
C ALA A 280 -3.75 4.93 15.72
N LEU A 281 -3.03 4.98 16.85
CA LEU A 281 -2.34 3.82 17.43
C LEU A 281 -3.28 2.83 18.11
N GLU A 282 -4.47 3.23 18.53
CA GLU A 282 -5.48 2.29 19.01
C GLU A 282 -6.01 1.42 17.87
N VAL A 283 -6.34 2.05 16.73
CA VAL A 283 -6.83 1.33 15.54
C VAL A 283 -5.73 0.59 14.79
N ALA A 284 -4.49 1.10 14.84
CA ALA A 284 -3.32 0.51 14.20
C ALA A 284 -2.09 0.60 15.13
N ARG A 285 -2.00 -0.35 16.07
CA ARG A 285 -0.94 -0.40 17.13
C ARG A 285 0.50 -0.35 16.64
N GLY A 286 0.74 -0.71 15.39
CA GLY A 286 2.06 -0.75 14.77
C GLY A 286 2.32 0.36 13.77
N ASP A 287 1.42 1.34 13.60
CA ASP A 287 1.56 2.37 12.57
C ASP A 287 2.78 3.26 12.86
N PRO A 288 3.87 3.14 12.08
CA PRO A 288 5.10 3.88 12.36
C PRO A 288 4.93 5.38 12.10
N VAL A 289 3.98 5.80 11.24
CA VAL A 289 3.72 7.21 10.96
C VAL A 289 3.12 7.89 12.19
N ALA A 290 2.08 7.28 12.76
CA ALA A 290 1.44 7.77 13.97
C ALA A 290 2.43 7.81 15.16
N MET A 291 3.26 6.76 15.32
CA MET A 291 4.30 6.74 16.36
C MET A 291 5.34 7.85 16.16
N SER A 292 5.78 8.11 14.93
CA SER A 292 6.74 9.18 14.63
C SER A 292 6.18 10.57 14.87
N ASN A 293 4.92 10.82 14.49
CA ASN A 293 4.28 12.11 14.75
C ASN A 293 4.09 12.34 16.25
N LEU A 294 3.67 11.31 16.99
CA LEU A 294 3.54 11.37 18.45
C LEU A 294 4.91 11.56 19.14
N ALA A 295 5.96 10.89 18.67
CA ALA A 295 7.31 11.09 19.17
C ALA A 295 7.79 12.54 18.95
N SER A 296 7.54 13.08 17.75
CA SER A 296 7.88 14.47 17.42
C SER A 296 7.10 15.48 18.26
N LEU A 297 5.83 15.17 18.59
CA LEU A 297 5.03 15.97 19.51
C LEU A 297 5.64 15.96 20.92
N TYR A 298 6.05 14.79 21.43
CA TYR A 298 6.70 14.67 22.74
C TYR A 298 8.07 15.35 22.80
N GLU A 299 8.87 15.28 21.74
CA GLU A 299 10.14 16.02 21.63
C GLU A 299 9.90 17.52 21.78
N ARG A 300 8.88 18.06 21.10
CA ARG A 300 8.52 19.48 21.19
C ARG A 300 7.96 19.91 22.54
N THR A 301 7.33 19.00 23.28
CA THR A 301 6.79 19.29 24.62
C THR A 301 7.75 18.96 25.76
N GLY A 302 8.96 18.48 25.45
CA GLY A 302 10.02 18.17 26.42
C GLY A 302 9.93 16.78 27.05
N ASP A 303 9.01 15.92 26.61
CA ASP A 303 8.92 14.53 27.08
C ASP A 303 9.83 13.59 26.29
N HIS A 304 11.14 13.78 26.48
CA HIS A 304 12.17 13.03 25.76
C HIS A 304 12.12 11.53 26.04
N GLN A 305 11.62 11.11 27.20
CA GLN A 305 11.52 9.70 27.56
C GLN A 305 10.45 8.97 26.72
N ARG A 306 9.23 9.53 26.64
CA ARG A 306 8.17 8.94 25.80
C ARG A 306 8.52 9.02 24.32
N ALA A 307 9.14 10.11 23.89
CA ALA A 307 9.65 10.25 22.53
C ALA A 307 10.65 9.14 22.17
N ALA A 308 11.70 8.95 22.98
CA ALA A 308 12.73 7.94 22.74
C ALA A 308 12.13 6.52 22.69
N ALA A 309 11.17 6.21 23.57
CA ALA A 309 10.48 4.92 23.56
C ALA A 309 9.71 4.67 22.25
N LEU A 310 9.04 5.70 21.72
CA LEU A 310 8.35 5.61 20.42
C LEU A 310 9.33 5.51 19.25
N ARG A 311 10.39 6.33 19.22
CA ARG A 311 11.45 6.27 18.20
C ARG A 311 12.09 4.88 18.15
N ALA A 312 12.34 4.24 19.29
CA ALA A 312 12.86 2.88 19.35
C ALA A 312 11.89 1.85 18.74
N LYS A 313 10.58 1.97 19.02
CA LYS A 313 9.54 1.12 18.40
C LYS A 313 9.47 1.31 16.88
N VAL A 314 9.55 2.57 16.43
CA VAL A 314 9.59 2.94 15.01
C VAL A 314 10.80 2.31 14.32
N ALA A 315 11.99 2.45 14.89
CA ALA A 315 13.22 1.83 14.37
C ALA A 315 13.11 0.30 14.32
N ALA A 316 12.54 -0.33 15.35
CA ALA A 316 12.30 -1.77 15.35
C ALA A 316 11.30 -2.19 14.25
N HIS A 317 10.26 -1.39 13.99
CA HIS A 317 9.32 -1.65 12.90
C HIS A 317 10.00 -1.56 11.54
N ARG A 318 10.82 -0.51 11.31
CA ARG A 318 11.62 -0.37 10.09
C ARG A 318 12.51 -1.58 9.86
N LEU A 319 13.26 -2.03 10.88
CA LEU A 319 14.17 -3.16 10.76
C LEU A 319 13.50 -4.53 10.53
N ARG A 320 12.18 -4.63 10.74
CA ARG A 320 11.38 -5.82 10.37
C ARG A 320 10.92 -5.78 8.92
N ASN A 321 10.88 -4.61 8.29
CA ASN A 321 10.52 -4.46 6.88
C ASN A 321 11.68 -4.93 5.98
N PRO A 322 11.48 -5.96 5.13
CA PRO A 322 12.54 -6.47 4.26
C PRO A 322 13.00 -5.44 3.21
N TYR A 323 12.13 -4.53 2.77
CA TYR A 323 12.49 -3.47 1.82
C TYR A 323 13.33 -2.37 2.47
N TYR A 324 13.09 -2.05 3.76
CA TYR A 324 14.00 -1.18 4.49
C TYR A 324 15.38 -1.81 4.64
N ARG A 325 15.45 -3.11 4.95
CA ARG A 325 16.74 -3.82 4.99
C ARG A 325 17.42 -3.87 3.62
N TYR A 326 16.67 -4.02 2.54
CA TYR A 326 17.20 -3.91 1.19
C TYR A 326 17.80 -2.53 0.92
N HIS A 327 17.12 -1.45 1.33
CA HIS A 327 17.66 -0.09 1.25
C HIS A 327 18.96 0.06 2.05
N LEU A 328 19.00 -0.37 3.32
CA LEU A 328 20.21 -0.37 4.13
C LEU A 328 21.35 -1.17 3.46
N ALA A 329 21.03 -2.29 2.83
CA ALA A 329 22.01 -3.07 2.10
C ALA A 329 22.58 -2.34 0.88
N ARG A 330 21.78 -1.54 0.16
CA ARG A 330 22.25 -0.68 -0.93
C ARG A 330 23.24 0.37 -0.42
N GLN A 331 22.90 1.03 0.70
CA GLN A 331 23.78 2.00 1.34
C GLN A 331 25.09 1.35 1.80
N ALA A 332 25.01 0.19 2.45
CA ALA A 332 26.16 -0.58 2.87
C ALA A 332 27.04 -1.01 1.68
N LEU A 333 26.45 -1.42 0.55
CA LEU A 333 27.20 -1.74 -0.68
C LEU A 333 27.90 -0.53 -1.29
N ALA A 334 27.23 0.62 -1.30
CA ALA A 334 27.83 1.88 -1.77
C ALA A 334 29.01 2.30 -0.88
N ALA A 335 28.89 2.07 0.44
CA ALA A 335 29.95 2.33 1.41
C ALA A 335 31.02 1.22 1.49
N GLY A 336 30.96 0.17 0.64
CA GLY A 336 31.91 -0.95 0.68
C GLY A 336 31.78 -1.89 1.89
N LYS A 337 30.75 -1.73 2.71
CA LYS A 337 30.46 -2.56 3.90
C LYS A 337 29.76 -3.87 3.50
N LEU A 338 30.51 -4.76 2.85
CA LEU A 338 29.98 -5.95 2.19
C LEU A 338 29.31 -6.94 3.15
N ASP A 339 29.87 -7.16 4.34
CA ASP A 339 29.30 -8.08 5.34
C ASP A 339 27.95 -7.60 5.88
N GLU A 340 27.83 -6.30 6.16
CA GLU A 340 26.59 -5.66 6.59
C GLU A 340 25.52 -5.79 5.50
N ALA A 341 25.87 -5.48 4.25
CA ALA A 341 24.95 -5.63 3.12
C ALA A 341 24.43 -7.07 2.97
N ILE A 342 25.33 -8.07 3.04
CA ILE A 342 24.95 -9.49 2.95
C ILE A 342 24.02 -9.87 4.11
N ALA A 343 24.27 -9.41 5.34
CA ALA A 343 23.41 -9.71 6.48
C ALA A 343 21.99 -9.15 6.30
N HIS A 344 21.87 -7.90 5.85
CA HIS A 344 20.57 -7.29 5.56
C HIS A 344 19.83 -8.01 4.43
N LEU A 345 20.52 -8.36 3.35
CA LEU A 345 19.93 -9.05 2.19
C LEU A 345 19.54 -10.49 2.48
N LYS A 346 20.29 -11.22 3.32
CA LYS A 346 19.89 -12.54 3.81
C LYS A 346 18.59 -12.48 4.61
N PHE A 347 18.41 -11.46 5.44
CA PHE A 347 17.13 -11.26 6.11
C PHE A 347 16.02 -10.98 5.09
N ALA A 348 16.25 -10.04 4.16
CA ALA A 348 15.24 -9.63 3.19
C ALA A 348 14.77 -10.80 2.31
N THR A 349 15.71 -11.59 1.77
CA THR A 349 15.41 -12.79 0.95
C THR A 349 14.72 -13.91 1.73
N ARG A 350 15.01 -14.06 3.03
CA ARG A 350 14.31 -15.03 3.89
C ARG A 350 12.83 -14.65 4.10
N ILE A 351 12.54 -13.35 4.26
CA ILE A 351 11.17 -12.87 4.46
C ILE A 351 10.39 -12.81 3.14
N ARG A 352 11.05 -12.42 2.03
CA ARG A 352 10.47 -12.35 0.68
C ARG A 352 11.35 -13.11 -0.32
N PRO A 353 11.23 -14.44 -0.41
CA PRO A 353 12.04 -15.25 -1.33
C PRO A 353 11.63 -15.09 -2.81
N SER A 354 10.47 -14.48 -3.07
CA SER A 354 9.93 -14.18 -4.40
C SER A 354 10.23 -12.76 -4.88
N GLU A 355 11.11 -12.02 -4.19
CA GLU A 355 11.55 -10.69 -4.62
C GLU A 355 12.93 -10.82 -5.29
N ASP A 356 12.96 -10.73 -6.62
CA ASP A 356 14.14 -10.92 -7.45
C ASP A 356 15.22 -9.87 -7.16
N ARG A 357 14.84 -8.61 -6.90
CA ARG A 357 15.76 -7.52 -6.52
C ARG A 357 16.62 -7.88 -5.33
N PHE A 358 16.05 -8.57 -4.34
CA PHE A 358 16.78 -8.96 -3.14
C PHE A 358 17.80 -10.05 -3.45
N CYS A 359 17.41 -11.03 -4.28
CA CYS A 359 18.33 -12.08 -4.75
C CYS A 359 19.44 -11.51 -5.63
N PHE A 360 19.11 -10.64 -6.57
CA PHE A 360 20.08 -10.01 -7.47
C PHE A 360 21.11 -9.21 -6.69
N LEU A 361 20.66 -8.33 -5.77
CA LEU A 361 21.58 -7.51 -4.99
C LEU A 361 22.43 -8.35 -4.02
N LEU A 362 21.90 -9.49 -3.52
CA LEU A 362 22.70 -10.44 -2.74
C LEU A 362 23.79 -11.11 -3.58
N GLY A 363 23.49 -11.42 -4.85
CA GLY A 363 24.49 -11.87 -5.83
C GLY A 363 25.60 -10.83 -6.05
N VAL A 364 25.24 -9.57 -6.26
CA VAL A 364 26.19 -8.45 -6.38
C VAL A 364 27.06 -8.32 -5.12
N ALA A 365 26.46 -8.40 -3.94
CA ALA A 365 27.18 -8.30 -2.66
C ALA A 365 28.22 -9.42 -2.50
N TYR A 366 27.85 -10.66 -2.84
CA TYR A 366 28.78 -11.80 -2.81
C TYR A 366 29.87 -11.69 -3.88
N GLN A 367 29.55 -11.19 -5.08
CA GLN A 367 30.52 -10.96 -6.13
C GLN A 367 31.57 -9.93 -5.71
N ARG A 368 31.15 -8.79 -5.15
CA ARG A 368 32.07 -7.76 -4.63
C ARG A 368 32.95 -8.27 -3.48
N ARG A 369 32.48 -9.28 -2.73
CA ARG A 369 33.24 -9.95 -1.67
C ARG A 369 34.22 -11.00 -2.21
N GLY A 370 34.20 -11.30 -3.52
CA GLY A 370 35.02 -12.35 -4.13
C GLY A 370 34.48 -13.77 -3.95
N ASN A 371 33.24 -13.94 -3.47
CA ASN A 371 32.61 -15.26 -3.35
C ASN A 371 31.77 -15.58 -4.59
N GLU A 372 32.44 -16.02 -5.64
CA GLU A 372 31.80 -16.28 -6.93
C GLU A 372 30.75 -17.39 -6.89
N ARG A 373 30.94 -18.40 -6.04
CA ARG A 373 30.01 -19.54 -5.93
C ARG A 373 28.64 -19.07 -5.44
N GLU A 374 28.61 -18.28 -4.38
CA GLU A 374 27.36 -17.72 -3.87
C GLU A 374 26.78 -16.69 -4.83
N ALA A 375 27.62 -15.85 -5.47
CA ALA A 375 27.16 -14.89 -6.46
C ALA A 375 26.37 -15.55 -7.60
N ARG A 376 26.96 -16.59 -8.24
CA ARG A 376 26.29 -17.35 -9.31
C ARG A 376 24.97 -17.97 -8.86
N ARG A 377 24.93 -18.54 -7.67
CA ARG A 377 23.71 -19.12 -7.08
C ARG A 377 22.60 -18.08 -6.95
N TRP A 378 22.90 -16.91 -6.40
CA TRP A 378 21.90 -15.87 -6.16
C TRP A 378 21.44 -15.17 -7.43
N PHE A 379 22.31 -15.02 -8.44
CA PHE A 379 21.90 -14.54 -9.76
C PHE A 379 20.95 -15.52 -10.47
N ALA A 380 21.26 -16.82 -10.44
CA ALA A 380 20.36 -17.84 -11.00
C ALA A 380 18.99 -17.85 -10.30
N GLN A 381 18.99 -17.68 -8.97
CA GLN A 381 17.75 -17.55 -8.20
C GLN A 381 16.95 -16.30 -8.59
N ALA A 382 17.60 -15.15 -8.78
CA ALA A 382 16.93 -13.91 -9.20
C ALA A 382 16.23 -14.08 -10.55
N GLN A 383 16.92 -14.67 -11.54
CA GLN A 383 16.35 -14.94 -12.87
C GLN A 383 15.14 -15.89 -12.79
N ARG A 384 15.25 -16.95 -11.98
CA ARG A 384 14.16 -17.91 -11.79
C ARG A 384 12.92 -17.26 -11.16
N VAL A 385 13.12 -16.35 -10.20
CA VAL A 385 12.02 -15.61 -9.56
C VAL A 385 11.38 -14.66 -10.56
N ALA A 386 12.17 -13.88 -11.30
CA ALA A 386 11.65 -12.95 -12.30
C ALA A 386 10.82 -13.67 -13.39
N ALA A 387 11.28 -14.83 -13.87
CA ALA A 387 10.57 -15.61 -14.88
C ALA A 387 9.25 -16.24 -14.39
N ALA A 388 9.10 -16.47 -13.07
CA ALA A 388 7.91 -17.10 -12.49
C ALA A 388 6.74 -16.11 -12.28
N TYR A 389 7.00 -14.80 -12.31
CA TYR A 389 6.00 -13.76 -12.06
C TYR A 389 6.02 -12.68 -13.16
N PRO A 390 5.73 -13.01 -14.43
CA PRO A 390 5.56 -11.99 -15.45
C PRO A 390 4.37 -11.10 -15.07
N ALA A 391 4.60 -9.80 -14.93
CA ALA A 391 3.49 -8.85 -14.84
C ALA A 391 2.65 -8.99 -16.12
N LEU A 392 1.33 -8.95 -15.99
CA LEU A 392 0.46 -8.73 -17.13
C LEU A 392 0.64 -7.25 -17.49
N GLU A 393 1.64 -6.96 -18.32
CA GLU A 393 1.94 -5.61 -18.80
C GLU A 393 0.73 -5.10 -19.59
N VAL A 394 0.01 -4.13 -19.01
CA VAL A 394 -0.77 -3.20 -19.83
C VAL A 394 0.25 -2.19 -20.35
N PRO A 395 0.50 -2.10 -21.67
CA PRO A 395 1.51 -1.20 -22.19
C PRO A 395 1.14 0.25 -21.83
N TYR A 396 2.02 0.93 -21.11
CA TYR A 396 1.93 2.37 -20.86
C TYR A 396 2.49 3.12 -22.07
N PRO A 397 1.73 4.05 -22.70
CA PRO A 397 2.28 4.93 -23.72
C PRO A 397 2.90 6.13 -23.02
N GLY A 398 4.19 6.07 -22.73
CA GLY A 398 4.93 7.21 -22.19
C GLY A 398 6.17 6.76 -21.44
N THR A 399 7.31 6.80 -22.11
CA THR A 399 8.59 6.97 -21.43
C THR A 399 8.50 8.21 -20.55
N LEU A 400 8.25 8.03 -19.26
CA LEU A 400 8.77 8.97 -18.28
C LEU A 400 10.28 8.87 -18.43
N GLU A 401 10.87 9.84 -19.14
CA GLU A 401 12.29 10.09 -18.92
C GLU A 401 12.46 10.23 -17.40
N PRO A 402 13.51 9.62 -16.82
CA PRO A 402 13.79 9.81 -15.42
C PRO A 402 13.80 11.31 -15.17
N VAL A 403 12.97 11.77 -14.22
CA VAL A 403 13.06 13.13 -13.69
C VAL A 403 14.53 13.30 -13.36
N ARG A 404 15.23 14.11 -14.18
CA ARG A 404 16.61 14.47 -13.89
C ARG A 404 16.58 15.03 -12.50
N GLU A 405 17.31 14.39 -11.59
CA GLU A 405 17.59 14.94 -10.27
C GLU A 405 17.88 16.42 -10.48
N HIS A 406 17.05 17.29 -9.91
CA HIS A 406 17.37 18.71 -9.85
C HIS A 406 18.79 18.80 -9.29
N PRO A 407 19.74 19.46 -9.98
CA PRO A 407 21.08 19.61 -9.46
C PRO A 407 20.95 20.23 -8.08
N GLN A 408 21.56 19.56 -7.10
CA GLN A 408 21.86 20.14 -5.81
C GLN A 408 22.41 21.53 -6.08
N GLN A 409 21.72 22.56 -5.58
CA GLN A 409 22.31 23.89 -5.46
C GLN A 409 23.59 23.68 -4.66
N GLN A 410 24.71 23.76 -5.36
CA GLN A 410 26.02 23.80 -4.76
C GLN A 410 26.05 25.07 -3.92
N ASP A 411 26.37 24.85 -2.66
CA ASP A 411 26.87 25.81 -1.70
C ASP A 411 28.08 26.51 -2.33
N GLU A 412 27.87 27.62 -3.04
CA GLU A 412 28.95 28.54 -3.41
C GLU A 412 29.23 29.42 -2.19
N GLY A 413 30.37 29.13 -1.56
CA GLY A 413 30.86 29.82 -0.40
C GLY A 413 31.25 31.27 -0.66
N ASP A 414 31.23 32.02 0.44
CA ASP A 414 31.91 33.29 0.73
C ASP A 414 32.75 33.91 -0.40
N GLU A 415 32.20 34.96 -1.01
CA GLU A 415 32.99 36.02 -1.65
C GLU A 415 32.92 37.28 -0.76
N PRO A 416 34.06 37.87 -0.35
CA PRO A 416 34.07 39.03 0.56
C PRO A 416 33.62 40.32 -0.16
N PRO A 417 33.06 41.31 0.57
CA PRO A 417 32.50 42.51 -0.04
C PRO A 417 33.58 43.40 -0.67
N PRO A 418 33.30 44.05 -1.82
CA PRO A 418 34.22 44.99 -2.42
C PRO A 418 34.31 46.27 -1.59
N SER A 419 35.55 46.66 -1.28
CA SER A 419 35.90 47.96 -0.73
C SER A 419 35.51 49.08 -1.71
N SER A 420 34.58 49.94 -1.29
CA SER A 420 34.31 51.22 -1.97
C SER A 420 35.25 52.29 -1.42
N PRO A 421 35.84 53.16 -2.26
CA PRO A 421 36.24 54.49 -1.83
C PRO A 421 35.03 55.44 -1.75
#